data_AF-A0A9D4LHT0-F1
#
_entry.id   AF-A0A9D4LHT0-F1
#
_cell.length_a   1.000
_cell.length_b   1.000
_cell.length_c   1.000
_cell.angle_alpha   90.00
_cell.angle_beta   90.00
_cell.angle_gamma   90.00
#
_symmetry.space_group_name_H-M   'P 1'
#
loop_
_entity.id
_entity.type
_entity.pdbx_description
1 polymer ?
#
loop_
_entity_poly.entity_id
_entity_poly.type
_entity_poly.pdbx_seq_one_letter_code
_entity_poly.pdbx_strand_id
1 'polypeptide(L)'
;MPLIVKDFSWEQTDKVLFITVPLKGVKANKVDIFSSEEYLKISYPPYLFECFLYAPVHDSDSVAQIGNGAVVFKLLKKDGEKWPQLQSDIINDKDAMKNKRQESSKKAEERLKEQSKMKDEVKRENEQYALKEIMKAEESERERIEQQKESERRRATEELEVWKEEQKQAAELEKQRLLEERRKEEAAEREKRKEQERLHKRQTRGQKASIFEETAQGAPKRETGKIAVSFTQRQFPTPERESVRPMEDEWLKKQAEAKRIIELEDENLTEEERNPVWLRDKGNQCWLRDKGNEFFKAGNYEAAVNVYSHALRLNNTLYSCYSNRAACHLKMRNFFKCIEDASRALELLVPAVPQNADNRLKCHVRRGTAFCQLEMYVEGLQDYEAALKIDPNNEQLRADSEKIRHIIQTETVS
;
A
#
# COMPACT_ATOMS: atom_id res chain seq x y z
N MET A 1 -23.08 -44.47 22.56
CA MET A 1 -22.35 -44.25 23.83
C MET A 1 -20.87 -44.53 23.57
N PRO A 2 -19.95 -43.68 24.02
CA PRO A 2 -18.52 -43.94 23.84
C PRO A 2 -18.08 -45.16 24.65
N LEU A 3 -17.10 -45.90 24.14
CA LEU A 3 -16.52 -47.06 24.82
C LEU A 3 -15.46 -46.58 25.81
N ILE A 4 -15.69 -46.81 27.10
CA ILE A 4 -14.76 -46.38 28.15
C ILE A 4 -13.50 -47.25 28.10
N VAL A 5 -12.35 -46.61 27.96
CA VAL A 5 -11.05 -47.26 27.93
C VAL A 5 -10.58 -47.51 29.36
N LYS A 6 -10.45 -48.78 29.73
CA LYS A 6 -9.90 -49.21 31.03
C LYS A 6 -8.48 -49.76 30.92
N ASP A 7 -8.02 -50.00 29.70
CA ASP A 7 -6.70 -50.55 29.40
C ASP A 7 -5.66 -49.41 29.48
N PHE A 8 -5.24 -48.98 30.67
CA PHE A 8 -4.20 -47.97 30.84
C PHE A 8 -3.17 -48.42 31.88
N SER A 9 -1.93 -47.99 31.70
CA SER A 9 -0.86 -48.18 32.69
C SER A 9 -0.40 -46.84 33.23
N TRP A 10 0.00 -46.81 34.50
CA TRP A 10 0.53 -45.61 35.12
C TRP A 10 1.73 -45.94 36.00
N GLU A 11 2.69 -45.04 36.00
CA GLU A 11 3.91 -45.11 36.79
C GLU A 11 4.12 -43.76 37.46
N GLN A 12 4.75 -43.75 38.63
CA GLN A 12 4.98 -42.49 39.35
C GLN A 12 6.36 -42.43 39.98
N THR A 13 6.87 -41.21 40.03
CA THR A 13 7.96 -40.76 40.87
C THR A 13 7.39 -39.84 41.96
N ASP A 14 8.21 -39.40 42.90
CA ASP A 14 7.81 -38.45 43.95
C ASP A 14 7.25 -37.14 43.37
N LYS A 15 7.77 -36.70 42.22
CA LYS A 15 7.38 -35.42 41.58
C LYS A 15 6.56 -35.56 40.30
N VAL A 16 6.68 -36.66 39.58
CA VAL A 16 6.12 -36.82 38.22
C VAL A 16 5.26 -38.06 38.14
N LEU A 17 4.15 -37.96 37.41
CA LEU A 17 3.21 -39.03 37.13
C LEU A 17 3.19 -39.30 35.62
N PHE A 18 3.40 -40.55 35.24
CA PHE A 18 3.34 -41.02 33.86
C PHE A 18 2.07 -41.85 33.66
N ILE A 19 1.23 -41.48 32.69
CA ILE A 19 0.02 -42.22 32.35
C ILE A 19 0.08 -42.58 30.87
N THR A 20 -0.01 -43.87 30.55
CA THR A 20 0.03 -44.39 29.19
C THR A 20 -1.31 -44.97 28.80
N VAL A 21 -1.92 -44.43 27.73
CA VAL A 21 -3.22 -44.84 27.20
C VAL A 21 -3.08 -45.30 25.74
N PRO A 22 -3.37 -46.57 25.41
CA PRO A 22 -3.24 -47.10 24.05
C PRO A 22 -4.36 -46.60 23.13
N LEU A 23 -3.98 -46.10 21.95
CA LEU A 23 -4.88 -45.49 20.96
C LEU A 23 -5.51 -46.47 19.97
N LYS A 24 -5.28 -47.78 20.14
CA LYS A 24 -5.89 -48.88 19.33
C LYS A 24 -5.85 -48.62 17.80
N GLY A 25 -4.76 -48.02 17.30
CA GLY A 25 -4.54 -47.77 15.86
C GLY A 25 -5.11 -46.44 15.32
N VAL A 26 -5.62 -45.54 16.17
CA VAL A 26 -6.12 -44.22 15.74
C VAL A 26 -4.97 -43.25 15.46
N LYS A 27 -5.06 -42.51 14.35
CA LYS A 27 -4.10 -41.46 13.97
C LYS A 27 -4.18 -40.26 14.94
N ALA A 28 -3.05 -39.62 15.22
CA ALA A 28 -2.95 -38.48 16.14
C ALA A 28 -3.97 -37.36 15.88
N ASN A 29 -4.22 -37.01 14.61
CA ASN A 29 -5.17 -35.94 14.23
C ASN A 29 -6.63 -36.22 14.61
N LYS A 30 -6.98 -37.43 15.02
CA LYS A 30 -8.34 -37.82 15.44
C LYS A 30 -8.44 -38.01 16.96
N VAL A 31 -7.43 -37.60 17.71
CA VAL A 31 -7.34 -37.74 19.16
C VAL A 31 -7.47 -36.36 19.78
N ASP A 32 -8.55 -36.13 20.52
CA ASP A 32 -8.73 -34.91 21.30
C ASP A 32 -8.27 -35.17 22.73
N ILE A 33 -7.27 -34.39 23.19
CA ILE A 33 -6.73 -34.48 24.54
C ILE A 33 -7.15 -33.23 25.32
N PHE A 34 -7.73 -33.43 26.49
CA PHE A 34 -8.02 -32.38 27.46
C PHE A 34 -7.31 -32.71 28.76
N SER A 35 -6.49 -31.77 29.23
CA SER A 35 -5.78 -31.82 30.50
C SER A 35 -6.25 -30.66 31.38
N SER A 36 -6.37 -30.93 32.67
CA SER A 36 -6.65 -29.97 33.72
C SER A 36 -5.95 -30.45 34.99
N GLU A 37 -5.94 -29.63 36.03
CA GLU A 37 -5.22 -29.93 37.28
C GLU A 37 -5.69 -31.22 37.96
N GLU A 38 -6.97 -31.56 37.85
CA GLU A 38 -7.58 -32.68 38.57
C GLU A 38 -8.34 -33.64 37.65
N TYR A 39 -8.33 -33.37 36.34
CA TYR A 39 -9.16 -34.08 35.37
C TYR A 39 -8.45 -34.24 34.03
N LEU A 40 -8.43 -35.47 33.53
CA LEU A 40 -7.90 -35.82 32.22
C LEU A 40 -8.97 -36.49 31.38
N LYS A 41 -9.01 -36.13 30.10
CA LYS A 41 -9.92 -36.72 29.13
C LYS A 41 -9.20 -36.91 27.80
N ILE A 42 -9.30 -38.10 27.23
CA ILE A 42 -8.90 -38.38 25.84
C ILE A 42 -10.12 -38.89 25.10
N SER A 43 -10.48 -38.24 24.01
CA SER A 43 -11.56 -38.66 23.12
C SER A 43 -10.96 -39.09 21.78
N TYR A 44 -11.20 -40.34 21.39
CA TYR A 44 -10.79 -40.88 20.10
C TYR A 44 -11.88 -41.85 19.60
N PRO A 45 -12.87 -41.35 18.82
CA PRO A 45 -14.08 -42.10 18.52
C PRO A 45 -13.81 -43.51 17.94
N PRO A 46 -14.47 -44.57 18.46
CA PRO A 46 -15.58 -44.58 19.43
C PRO A 46 -15.16 -44.58 20.92
N TYR A 47 -13.88 -44.45 21.25
CA TYR A 47 -13.35 -44.61 22.60
C TYR A 47 -13.27 -43.29 23.38
N LEU A 48 -13.42 -43.39 24.69
CA LEU A 48 -13.25 -42.28 25.64
C LEU A 48 -12.46 -42.78 26.85
N PHE A 49 -11.37 -42.09 27.17
CA PHE A 49 -10.65 -42.24 28.42
C PHE A 49 -10.97 -41.04 29.32
N GLU A 50 -11.29 -41.32 30.57
CA GLU A 50 -11.59 -40.30 31.58
C GLU A 50 -10.91 -40.69 32.90
N CYS A 51 -10.20 -39.74 33.50
CA CYS A 51 -9.49 -39.94 34.75
C CYS A 51 -9.60 -38.70 35.65
N PHE A 52 -10.20 -38.88 36.82
CA PHE A 52 -10.20 -37.88 37.90
C PHE A 52 -8.99 -38.14 38.78
N LEU A 53 -8.01 -37.25 38.78
CA LEU A 53 -6.76 -37.44 39.50
C LEU A 53 -6.99 -37.43 41.02
N TYR A 54 -6.14 -38.14 41.75
CA TYR A 54 -6.16 -38.18 43.21
C TYR A 54 -5.86 -36.82 43.85
N ALA A 55 -4.87 -36.10 43.31
CA ALA A 55 -4.42 -34.79 43.79
C ALA A 55 -4.12 -33.86 42.59
N PRO A 56 -4.06 -32.53 42.80
CA PRO A 56 -3.88 -31.59 41.69
C PRO A 56 -2.46 -31.64 41.09
N VAL A 57 -2.38 -31.45 39.77
CA VAL A 57 -1.13 -31.35 39.00
C VAL A 57 -0.90 -29.93 38.46
N HIS A 58 0.35 -29.59 38.20
CA HIS A 58 0.74 -28.37 37.50
C HIS A 58 0.40 -28.49 36.01
N ASP A 59 -0.69 -27.85 35.59
CA ASP A 59 -1.19 -27.93 34.21
C ASP A 59 -0.18 -27.34 33.19
N SER A 60 0.48 -26.22 33.53
CA SER A 60 1.43 -25.54 32.64
C SER A 60 2.71 -26.34 32.35
N ASP A 61 3.17 -27.15 33.31
CA ASP A 61 4.41 -27.93 33.21
C ASP A 61 4.16 -29.39 32.78
N SER A 62 2.88 -29.75 32.65
CA SER A 62 2.44 -31.07 32.26
C SER A 62 2.40 -31.20 30.74
N VAL A 63 2.96 -32.29 30.20
CA VAL A 63 3.07 -32.50 28.76
C VAL A 63 2.36 -33.79 28.37
N ALA A 64 1.55 -33.74 27.31
CA ALA A 64 0.96 -34.91 26.68
C ALA A 64 1.64 -35.18 25.33
N GLN A 65 2.17 -36.39 25.15
CA GLN A 65 2.83 -36.80 23.90
C GLN A 65 2.05 -37.93 23.25
N ILE A 66 1.80 -37.81 21.94
CA ILE A 66 1.16 -38.85 21.14
C ILE A 66 2.23 -39.53 20.29
N GLY A 67 2.45 -40.83 20.49
CA GLY A 67 3.50 -41.57 19.78
C GLY A 67 3.34 -43.08 19.93
N ASN A 68 3.87 -43.84 18.96
CA ASN A 68 3.91 -45.31 19.01
C ASN A 68 2.53 -45.97 19.27
N GLY A 69 1.44 -45.36 18.80
CA GLY A 69 0.08 -45.88 19.00
C GLY A 69 -0.45 -45.72 20.44
N ALA A 70 0.15 -44.86 21.27
CA ALA A 70 -0.31 -44.52 22.62
C ALA A 70 -0.19 -43.02 22.91
N VAL A 71 -0.95 -42.54 23.90
CA VAL A 71 -0.79 -41.23 24.53
C VAL A 71 -0.05 -41.41 25.83
N VAL A 72 1.05 -40.68 26.01
CA VAL A 72 1.82 -40.64 27.25
C VAL A 72 1.67 -39.26 27.86
N PHE A 73 1.03 -39.18 29.03
CA PHE A 73 1.04 -37.99 29.85
C PHE A 73 2.23 -38.00 30.78
N LYS A 74 2.94 -36.89 30.86
CA LYS A 74 3.96 -36.58 31.86
C LYS A 74 3.43 -35.41 32.70
N LEU A 75 2.86 -35.73 33.85
CA LEU A 75 2.20 -34.75 34.72
C LEU A 75 3.09 -34.44 35.92
N LEU A 76 3.24 -33.15 36.24
CA LEU A 76 4.00 -32.72 37.41
C LEU A 76 3.06 -32.55 38.61
N LYS A 77 3.29 -33.28 39.69
CA LYS A 77 2.46 -33.21 40.90
C LYS A 77 2.68 -31.87 41.61
N LYS A 78 1.60 -31.26 42.14
CA LYS A 78 1.75 -30.13 43.07
C LYS A 78 2.31 -30.59 44.41
N ASP A 79 1.83 -31.74 44.87
CA ASP A 79 2.28 -32.38 46.09
C ASP A 79 3.41 -33.37 45.76
N GLY A 80 4.60 -33.16 46.32
CA GLY A 80 5.79 -33.98 46.06
C GLY A 80 5.77 -35.39 46.66
N GLU A 81 4.58 -35.97 46.83
CA GLU A 81 4.35 -37.24 47.50
C GLU A 81 3.93 -38.36 46.52
N LYS A 82 4.17 -39.61 46.91
CA LYS A 82 3.68 -40.77 46.16
C LYS A 82 2.18 -40.95 46.40
N TRP A 83 1.43 -41.09 45.32
CA TRP A 83 -0.01 -41.26 45.37
C TRP A 83 -0.35 -42.73 45.64
N PRO A 84 -1.22 -43.04 46.61
CA PRO A 84 -1.62 -44.43 46.87
C PRO A 84 -2.48 -45.00 45.73
N GLN A 85 -3.19 -44.14 45.01
CA GLN A 85 -4.02 -44.47 43.86
C GLN A 85 -3.97 -43.35 42.82
N LEU A 86 -4.22 -43.69 41.55
CA LEU A 86 -4.25 -42.72 40.46
C LEU A 86 -5.52 -41.86 40.50
N GLN A 87 -6.65 -42.51 40.80
CA GLN A 87 -7.97 -41.92 40.73
C GLN A 87 -8.50 -41.53 42.12
N SER A 88 -9.26 -40.46 42.21
CA SER A 88 -9.96 -40.09 43.44
C SER A 88 -11.20 -40.96 43.69
N ASP A 89 -11.61 -41.08 44.96
CA ASP A 89 -12.78 -41.88 45.39
C ASP A 89 -14.11 -41.34 44.86
N ILE A 90 -14.08 -40.19 44.17
CA ILE A 90 -15.19 -39.47 43.56
C ILE A 90 -15.88 -40.31 42.47
N ILE A 91 -15.24 -41.36 41.95
CA ILE A 91 -15.81 -42.26 40.93
C ILE A 91 -17.12 -42.92 41.38
N ASN A 92 -17.32 -43.06 42.69
CA ASN A 92 -18.52 -43.69 43.23
C ASN A 92 -19.76 -42.77 43.23
N ASP A 93 -19.59 -41.45 43.04
CA ASP A 93 -20.67 -40.46 43.03
C ASP A 93 -20.80 -39.76 41.66
N LYS A 94 -21.96 -39.98 41.02
CA LYS A 94 -22.26 -39.46 39.69
C LYS A 94 -22.37 -37.94 39.64
N ASP A 95 -22.90 -37.31 40.68
CA ASP A 95 -23.09 -35.86 40.72
C ASP A 95 -21.77 -35.15 41.02
N ALA A 96 -20.95 -35.74 41.90
CA ALA A 96 -19.59 -35.25 42.16
C ALA A 96 -18.71 -35.30 40.90
N MET A 97 -18.75 -36.39 40.11
CA MET A 97 -18.05 -36.46 38.82
C MET A 97 -18.53 -35.39 37.82
N LYS A 98 -19.85 -35.14 37.76
CA LYS A 98 -20.42 -34.12 36.86
C LYS A 98 -19.96 -32.71 37.25
N ASN A 99 -19.99 -32.38 38.54
CA ASN A 99 -19.58 -31.09 39.05
C ASN A 99 -18.08 -30.85 38.78
N LYS A 100 -17.24 -31.86 39.02
CA LYS A 100 -15.80 -31.77 38.76
C LYS A 100 -15.48 -31.54 37.28
N ARG A 101 -16.16 -32.25 36.37
CA ARG A 101 -16.04 -32.00 34.91
C ARG A 101 -16.36 -30.55 34.57
N GLN A 102 -17.49 -30.04 35.05
CA GLN A 102 -17.93 -28.68 34.76
C GLN A 102 -16.97 -27.63 35.32
N GLU A 103 -16.45 -27.85 36.52
CA GLU A 103 -15.48 -26.95 37.15
C GLU A 103 -14.16 -26.92 36.37
N SER A 104 -13.62 -28.08 35.99
CA SER A 104 -12.41 -28.18 35.18
C SER A 104 -12.56 -27.54 33.80
N SER A 105 -13.70 -27.73 33.13
CA SER A 105 -13.98 -27.06 31.85
C SER A 105 -14.08 -25.54 32.00
N LYS A 106 -14.78 -25.03 33.03
CA LYS A 106 -14.89 -23.59 33.29
C LYS A 106 -13.53 -22.94 33.57
N LYS A 107 -12.72 -23.56 34.44
CA LYS A 107 -11.36 -23.07 34.75
C LYS A 107 -10.48 -23.02 33.51
N ALA A 108 -10.56 -24.03 32.62
CA ALA A 108 -9.82 -24.03 31.36
C ALA A 108 -10.28 -22.90 30.41
N GLU A 109 -11.59 -22.68 30.29
CA GLU A 109 -12.15 -21.58 29.49
C GLU A 109 -11.74 -20.20 30.02
N GLU A 110 -11.76 -20.00 31.34
CA GLU A 110 -11.33 -18.75 31.98
C GLU A 110 -9.85 -18.46 31.71
N ARG A 111 -8.98 -19.48 31.86
CA ARG A 111 -7.54 -19.36 31.53
C ARG A 111 -7.31 -19.00 30.07
N LEU A 112 -8.03 -19.64 29.14
CA LEU A 112 -7.91 -19.34 27.72
C LEU A 112 -8.33 -17.90 27.40
N LYS A 113 -9.40 -17.41 28.05
CA LYS A 113 -9.85 -16.01 27.93
C LYS A 113 -8.81 -15.04 28.48
N GLU A 114 -8.20 -15.35 29.62
CA GLU A 114 -7.16 -14.52 30.23
C GLU A 114 -5.91 -14.47 29.35
N GLN A 115 -5.46 -15.61 28.80
CA GLN A 115 -4.35 -15.65 27.85
C GLN A 115 -4.64 -14.85 26.57
N SER A 116 -5.87 -14.90 26.05
CA SER A 116 -6.28 -14.08 24.91
C SER A 116 -6.18 -12.59 25.24
N LYS A 117 -6.71 -12.17 26.41
CA LYS A 117 -6.64 -10.77 26.84
C LYS A 117 -5.21 -10.29 27.01
N MET A 118 -4.34 -11.10 27.62
CA MET A 118 -2.93 -10.77 27.79
C MET A 118 -2.23 -10.62 26.42
N LYS A 119 -2.51 -11.50 25.45
CA LYS A 119 -1.98 -11.36 24.08
C LYS A 119 -2.49 -10.08 23.41
N ASP A 120 -3.76 -9.74 23.58
CA ASP A 120 -4.35 -8.51 23.04
C ASP A 120 -3.77 -7.25 23.72
N GLU A 121 -3.40 -7.32 25.00
CA GLU A 121 -2.70 -6.24 25.71
C GLU A 121 -1.28 -6.04 25.19
N VAL A 122 -0.48 -7.11 25.10
CA VAL A 122 0.88 -7.05 24.54
C VAL A 122 0.88 -6.54 23.10
N LYS A 123 -0.09 -6.97 22.29
CA LYS A 123 -0.25 -6.48 20.92
C LYS A 123 -0.53 -4.98 20.89
N ARG A 124 -1.44 -4.49 21.74
CA ARG A 124 -1.75 -3.05 21.85
C ARG A 124 -0.56 -2.23 22.31
N GLU A 125 0.23 -2.72 23.26
CA GLU A 125 1.44 -2.05 23.73
C GLU A 125 2.49 -1.94 22.61
N ASN A 126 2.70 -3.02 21.86
CA ASN A 126 3.62 -3.04 20.72
C ASN A 126 3.17 -2.07 19.61
N GLU A 127 1.87 -2.02 19.30
CA GLU A 127 1.29 -1.08 18.33
C GLU A 127 1.50 0.39 18.77
N GLN A 128 1.25 0.69 20.05
CA GLN A 128 1.46 2.03 20.60
C GLN A 128 2.93 2.44 20.57
N TYR A 129 3.84 1.52 20.90
CA TYR A 129 5.28 1.76 20.83
C TYR A 129 5.72 2.08 19.39
N ALA A 130 5.28 1.29 18.41
CA ALA A 130 5.58 1.51 17.00
C ALA A 130 5.07 2.87 16.50
N LEU A 131 3.82 3.23 16.85
CA LEU A 131 3.25 4.54 16.49
C LEU A 131 4.05 5.70 17.07
N LYS A 132 4.49 5.57 18.33
CA LYS A 132 5.29 6.60 18.99
C LYS A 132 6.63 6.82 18.30
N GLU A 133 7.30 5.75 17.87
CA GLU A 133 8.56 5.85 17.12
C GLU A 133 8.35 6.48 15.73
N ILE A 134 7.26 6.13 15.04
CA ILE A 134 6.89 6.75 13.74
C ILE A 134 6.65 8.26 13.93
N MET A 135 5.85 8.65 14.92
CA MET A 135 5.57 10.06 15.21
C MET A 135 6.85 10.85 15.49
N LYS A 136 7.77 10.26 16.27
CA LYS A 136 9.07 10.87 16.58
C LYS A 136 9.94 11.05 15.33
N ALA A 137 9.94 10.06 14.42
CA ALA A 137 10.65 10.18 13.15
C ALA A 137 10.04 11.27 12.26
N GLU A 138 8.71 11.32 12.14
CA GLU A 138 8.01 12.36 11.37
C GLU A 138 8.24 13.76 11.93
N GLU A 139 8.24 13.93 13.26
CA GLU A 139 8.52 15.19 13.92
C GLU A 139 9.94 15.66 13.61
N SER A 140 10.94 14.78 13.70
CA SER A 140 12.32 15.11 13.35
C SER A 140 12.48 15.51 11.86
N GLU A 141 11.72 14.88 10.96
CA GLU A 141 11.74 15.24 9.54
C GLU A 141 11.07 16.59 9.29
N ARG A 142 9.96 16.89 9.99
CA ARG A 142 9.30 18.19 9.91
C ARG A 142 10.21 19.32 10.39
N GLU A 143 10.90 19.13 11.51
CA GLU A 143 11.89 20.09 12.02
C GLU A 143 13.01 20.33 11.00
N ARG A 144 13.51 19.26 10.37
CA ARG A 144 14.54 19.36 9.32
C ARG A 144 14.06 20.16 8.11
N ILE A 145 12.84 19.92 7.65
CA ILE A 145 12.23 20.67 6.53
C ILE A 145 12.02 22.14 6.91
N GLU A 146 11.57 22.42 8.13
CA GLU A 146 11.35 23.78 8.61
C GLU A 146 12.65 24.57 8.70
N GLN A 147 13.72 23.95 9.24
CA GLN A 147 15.06 24.53 9.26
C GLN A 147 15.56 24.82 7.85
N GLN A 148 15.36 23.89 6.90
CA GLN A 148 15.74 24.12 5.51
C GLN A 148 14.97 25.30 4.90
N LYS A 149 13.64 25.35 5.08
CA LYS A 149 12.80 26.46 4.60
C LYS A 149 13.19 27.80 5.23
N GLU A 150 13.55 27.82 6.50
CA GLU A 150 14.02 29.04 7.16
C GLU A 150 15.38 29.48 6.60
N SER A 151 16.30 28.55 6.39
CA SER A 151 17.61 28.85 5.78
C SER A 151 17.49 29.41 4.36
N GLU A 152 16.61 28.83 3.54
CA GLU A 152 16.34 29.30 2.18
C GLU A 152 15.64 30.67 2.20
N ARG A 153 14.69 30.88 3.12
CA ARG A 153 14.06 32.20 3.30
C ARG A 153 15.08 33.27 3.68
N ARG A 154 15.97 32.97 4.64
CA ARG A 154 17.03 33.91 5.05
C ARG A 154 17.97 34.23 3.88
N ARG A 155 18.42 33.20 3.16
CA ARG A 155 19.26 33.40 1.97
C ARG A 155 18.56 34.24 0.91
N ALA A 156 17.30 33.97 0.61
CA ALA A 156 16.53 34.76 -0.36
C ALA A 156 16.34 36.21 0.09
N THR A 157 16.15 36.46 1.39
CA THR A 157 16.07 37.84 1.91
C THR A 157 17.41 38.56 1.80
N GLU A 158 18.52 37.89 2.09
CA GLU A 158 19.87 38.46 1.94
C GLU A 158 20.18 38.76 0.46
N GLU A 159 19.88 37.84 -0.45
CA GLU A 159 20.04 38.04 -1.90
C GLU A 159 19.20 39.22 -2.42
N LEU A 160 17.98 39.39 -1.89
CA LEU A 160 17.10 40.51 -2.25
C LEU A 160 17.61 41.85 -1.70
N GLU A 161 18.21 41.86 -0.52
CA GLU A 161 18.87 43.05 0.05
C GLU A 161 20.09 43.45 -0.79
N VAL A 162 20.96 42.49 -1.13
CA VAL A 162 22.11 42.72 -2.00
C VAL A 162 21.68 43.27 -3.36
N TRP A 163 20.66 42.67 -3.99
CA TRP A 163 20.13 43.15 -5.27
C TRP A 163 19.60 44.58 -5.17
N LYS A 164 18.88 44.94 -4.10
CA LYS A 164 18.40 46.32 -3.88
C LYS A 164 19.57 47.30 -3.76
N GLU A 165 20.64 46.90 -3.10
CA GLU A 165 21.84 47.72 -2.94
C GLU A 165 22.56 47.92 -4.28
N GLU A 166 22.70 46.86 -5.08
CA GLU A 166 23.23 46.93 -6.45
C GLU A 166 22.42 47.85 -7.36
N GLN A 167 21.08 47.76 -7.30
CA GLN A 167 20.20 48.65 -8.06
C GLN A 167 20.38 50.11 -7.65
N LYS A 168 20.51 50.38 -6.35
CA LYS A 168 20.75 51.73 -5.84
C LYS A 168 22.11 52.26 -6.30
N GLN A 169 23.16 51.45 -6.25
CA GLN A 169 24.50 51.81 -6.73
C GLN A 169 24.51 52.05 -8.25
N ALA A 170 23.83 51.21 -9.03
CA ALA A 170 23.71 51.37 -10.48
C ALA A 170 22.98 52.68 -10.84
N ALA A 171 21.87 53.00 -10.17
CA ALA A 171 21.14 54.24 -10.37
C ALA A 171 21.98 55.48 -9.99
N GLU A 172 22.79 55.39 -8.93
CA GLU A 172 23.70 56.46 -8.53
C GLU A 172 24.83 56.67 -9.55
N LEU A 173 25.40 55.57 -10.09
CA LEU A 173 26.41 55.62 -11.14
C LEU A 173 25.85 56.21 -12.44
N GLU A 174 24.63 55.83 -12.83
CA GLU A 174 23.94 56.38 -14.00
C GLU A 174 23.66 57.88 -13.85
N LYS A 175 23.20 58.30 -12.67
CA LYS A 175 23.03 59.72 -12.34
C LYS A 175 24.33 60.50 -12.46
N GLN A 176 25.46 59.93 -12.01
CA GLN A 176 26.78 60.57 -12.17
C GLN A 176 27.18 60.68 -13.64
N ARG A 177 26.94 59.64 -14.45
CA ARG A 177 27.19 59.66 -15.90
C ARG A 177 26.39 60.76 -16.60
N LEU A 178 25.08 60.84 -16.34
CA LEU A 178 24.22 61.87 -16.92
C LEU A 178 24.66 63.28 -16.54
N LEU A 179 25.10 63.49 -15.28
CA LEU A 179 25.66 64.77 -14.84
C LEU A 179 26.96 65.13 -15.58
N GLU A 180 27.80 64.14 -15.85
CA GLU A 180 29.05 64.33 -16.58
C GLU A 180 28.81 64.62 -18.06
N GLU A 181 27.86 63.92 -18.70
CA GLU A 181 27.39 64.20 -20.06
C GLU A 181 26.82 65.61 -20.16
N ARG A 182 25.95 66.02 -19.25
CA ARG A 182 25.40 67.38 -19.23
C ARG A 182 26.50 68.43 -19.08
N ARG A 183 27.52 68.19 -18.25
CA ARG A 183 28.69 69.07 -18.14
C ARG A 183 29.48 69.15 -19.45
N LYS A 184 29.65 68.03 -20.16
CA LYS A 184 30.31 67.99 -21.48
C LYS A 184 29.49 68.73 -22.54
N GLU A 185 28.18 68.56 -22.55
CA GLU A 185 27.27 69.28 -23.44
C GLU A 185 27.29 70.78 -23.17
N GLU A 186 27.17 71.21 -21.91
CA GLU A 186 27.26 72.62 -21.52
C GLU A 186 28.63 73.22 -21.92
N ALA A 187 29.72 72.46 -21.77
CA ALA A 187 31.06 72.88 -22.21
C ALA A 187 31.16 72.98 -23.74
N ALA A 188 30.61 72.00 -24.47
CA ALA A 188 30.57 72.00 -25.93
C ALA A 188 29.68 73.13 -26.48
N GLU A 189 28.56 73.44 -25.83
CA GLU A 189 27.71 74.56 -26.21
C GLU A 189 28.39 75.90 -25.95
N ARG A 190 29.12 76.04 -24.83
CA ARG A 190 29.95 77.21 -24.57
C ARG A 190 31.04 77.39 -25.63
N GLU A 191 31.71 76.30 -26.02
CA GLU A 191 32.71 76.35 -27.12
C GLU A 191 32.05 76.68 -28.46
N LYS A 192 30.89 76.10 -28.79
CA LYS A 192 30.11 76.45 -29.99
C LYS A 192 29.68 77.92 -29.99
N ARG A 193 29.27 78.49 -28.84
CA ARG A 193 28.94 79.93 -28.73
C ARG A 193 30.16 80.81 -28.97
N LYS A 194 31.32 80.45 -28.39
CA LYS A 194 32.60 81.14 -28.67
C LYS A 194 33.00 81.00 -30.14
N GLU A 195 32.79 79.83 -30.74
CA GLU A 195 33.06 79.56 -32.15
C GLU A 195 32.11 80.34 -33.06
N GLN A 196 30.83 80.43 -32.74
CA GLN A 196 29.85 81.27 -33.42
C GLN A 196 30.20 82.76 -33.31
N GLU A 197 30.65 83.26 -32.16
CA GLU A 197 31.19 84.62 -32.04
C GLU A 197 32.45 84.83 -32.90
N ARG A 198 33.35 83.83 -32.96
CA ARG A 198 34.50 83.83 -33.87
C ARG A 198 34.08 83.77 -35.34
N LEU A 199 32.99 83.07 -35.66
CA LEU A 199 32.42 82.95 -37.01
C LEU A 199 31.66 84.21 -37.42
N HIS A 200 30.95 84.87 -36.51
CA HIS A 200 30.29 86.16 -36.72
C HIS A 200 31.32 87.28 -36.95
N LYS A 201 32.53 87.16 -36.38
CA LYS A 201 33.70 87.96 -36.77
C LYS A 201 34.31 87.59 -38.13
N ARG A 202 34.07 86.37 -38.63
CA ARG A 202 34.57 85.86 -39.92
C ARG A 202 33.58 85.99 -41.08
N GLN A 203 32.29 86.20 -40.82
CA GLN A 203 31.27 86.51 -41.83
C GLN A 203 31.32 88.00 -42.25
N THR A 204 32.51 88.40 -42.67
CA THR A 204 32.77 89.37 -43.73
C THR A 204 33.71 88.73 -44.76
N ARG A 205 33.39 87.51 -45.22
CA ARG A 205 33.88 86.98 -46.50
C ARG A 205 33.25 85.63 -46.84
N GLY A 206 32.64 85.57 -48.03
CA GLY A 206 32.77 84.44 -48.95
C GLY A 206 31.91 83.20 -48.71
N GLN A 207 30.71 83.21 -49.31
CA GLN A 207 30.12 82.22 -50.24
C GLN A 207 30.38 80.69 -50.11
N LYS A 208 29.24 79.96 -50.30
CA LYS A 208 29.00 78.72 -51.08
C LYS A 208 29.58 77.40 -50.53
N ALA A 209 29.08 76.20 -50.83
CA ALA A 209 27.77 75.61 -51.20
C ALA A 209 28.00 74.07 -51.26
N SER A 210 26.94 73.32 -51.59
CA SER A 210 26.84 71.88 -51.98
C SER A 210 26.75 70.86 -50.84
N ILE A 211 25.66 70.10 -50.62
CA ILE A 211 24.61 69.53 -51.50
C ILE A 211 25.15 68.42 -52.44
N PHE A 212 24.82 67.17 -52.05
CA PHE A 212 24.97 65.87 -52.72
C PHE A 212 26.31 65.12 -52.65
N GLU A 213 26.28 63.99 -51.95
CA GLU A 213 26.92 62.75 -52.37
C GLU A 213 26.19 61.54 -51.75
N GLU A 214 25.22 60.98 -52.50
CA GLU A 214 24.60 59.68 -52.22
C GLU A 214 25.22 58.64 -53.16
N THR A 215 25.97 57.70 -52.61
CA THR A 215 26.41 56.49 -53.33
C THR A 215 25.69 55.27 -52.74
N ALA A 216 24.71 54.75 -53.48
CA ALA A 216 24.03 53.51 -53.13
C ALA A 216 24.95 52.30 -53.42
N GLN A 217 25.41 51.64 -52.36
CA GLN A 217 26.14 50.37 -52.41
C GLN A 217 25.17 49.22 -52.70
N GLY A 218 25.40 48.48 -53.80
CA GLY A 218 24.71 47.23 -54.09
C GLY A 218 25.06 46.12 -53.09
N ALA A 219 24.08 45.30 -52.73
CA ALA A 219 24.20 44.22 -51.75
C ALA A 219 25.30 43.20 -52.11
N PRO A 220 26.05 42.65 -51.12
CA PRO A 220 27.16 41.76 -51.38
C PRO A 220 26.67 40.37 -51.85
N LYS A 221 27.35 39.80 -52.84
CA LYS A 221 27.12 38.42 -53.31
C LYS A 221 27.63 37.41 -52.29
N ARG A 222 26.84 36.39 -52.00
CA ARG A 222 27.18 35.30 -51.06
C ARG A 222 28.29 34.40 -51.63
N GLU A 223 29.27 34.08 -50.81
CA GLU A 223 30.33 33.12 -51.11
C GLU A 223 29.89 31.68 -50.76
N THR A 224 30.45 30.69 -51.45
CA THR A 224 30.18 29.26 -51.21
C THR A 224 31.35 28.62 -50.49
N GLY A 225 31.09 27.97 -49.35
CA GLY A 225 32.09 27.26 -48.55
C GLY A 225 31.96 25.74 -48.66
N LYS A 226 33.09 25.02 -48.61
CA LYS A 226 33.12 23.55 -48.48
C LYS A 226 33.05 23.18 -46.99
N ILE A 227 32.03 22.43 -46.61
CA ILE A 227 31.89 21.88 -45.26
C ILE A 227 32.56 20.51 -45.23
N ALA A 228 33.53 20.33 -44.33
CA ALA A 228 34.13 19.03 -44.08
C ALA A 228 33.17 18.20 -43.20
N VAL A 229 32.59 17.16 -43.77
CA VAL A 229 31.74 16.21 -43.04
C VAL A 229 32.63 15.11 -42.46
N SER A 230 32.85 15.13 -41.16
CA SER A 230 33.44 14.00 -40.44
C SER A 230 32.34 13.01 -40.06
N PHE A 231 32.41 11.80 -40.59
CA PHE A 231 31.46 10.73 -40.29
C PHE A 231 31.67 10.24 -38.85
N THR A 232 30.64 10.30 -38.01
CA THR A 232 30.65 9.68 -36.69
C THR A 232 30.74 8.16 -36.84
N GLN A 233 31.70 7.51 -36.18
CA GLN A 233 31.85 6.06 -36.25
C GLN A 233 30.57 5.37 -35.75
N ARG A 234 30.05 4.46 -36.58
CA ARG A 234 28.95 3.56 -36.21
C ARG A 234 29.42 2.62 -35.09
N GLN A 235 29.09 2.96 -33.86
CA GLN A 235 28.99 1.99 -32.77
C GLN A 235 27.54 1.52 -32.73
N PHE A 236 27.20 0.52 -33.54
CA PHE A 236 26.08 -0.34 -33.18
C PHE A 236 26.63 -1.33 -32.15
N PRO A 237 26.26 -1.27 -30.86
CA PRO A 237 26.49 -2.39 -29.99
C PRO A 237 25.58 -3.51 -30.50
N THR A 238 26.18 -4.62 -30.92
CA THR A 238 25.47 -5.91 -30.90
C THR A 238 24.86 -6.03 -29.51
N PRO A 239 23.58 -6.47 -29.35
CA PRO A 239 23.00 -6.62 -28.03
C PRO A 239 23.88 -7.55 -27.20
N GLU A 240 24.68 -6.98 -26.29
CA GLU A 240 25.34 -7.75 -25.25
C GLU A 240 24.23 -8.31 -24.38
N ARG A 241 23.99 -9.59 -24.60
CA ARG A 241 23.44 -10.49 -23.61
C ARG A 241 24.35 -10.41 -22.40
N GLU A 242 24.06 -9.51 -21.47
CA GLU A 242 24.29 -9.65 -20.03
C GLU A 242 23.81 -8.40 -19.27
N SER A 243 23.11 -8.66 -18.17
CA SER A 243 22.65 -7.70 -17.20
C SER A 243 23.80 -6.82 -16.70
N VAL A 244 23.64 -5.49 -16.78
CA VAL A 244 24.63 -4.56 -16.24
C VAL A 244 24.62 -4.74 -14.71
N ARG A 245 25.77 -4.93 -14.06
CA ARG A 245 25.89 -5.08 -12.59
C ARG A 245 25.03 -4.10 -11.75
N PRO A 246 24.90 -2.80 -12.11
CA PRO A 246 23.98 -1.88 -11.43
C PRO A 246 22.53 -2.36 -11.41
N MET A 247 22.08 -3.00 -12.48
CA MET A 247 20.73 -3.51 -12.66
C MET A 247 20.51 -4.79 -11.85
N GLU A 248 21.56 -5.61 -11.67
CA GLU A 248 21.56 -6.75 -10.75
C GLU A 248 21.58 -6.30 -9.29
N ASP A 249 22.37 -5.28 -8.97
CA ASP A 249 22.45 -4.71 -7.62
C ASP A 249 21.13 -4.03 -7.23
N GLU A 250 20.49 -3.32 -8.16
CA GLU A 250 19.18 -2.72 -7.97
C GLU A 250 18.10 -3.81 -7.82
N TRP A 251 18.22 -4.91 -8.55
CA TRP A 251 17.36 -6.09 -8.41
C TRP A 251 17.54 -6.80 -7.06
N LEU A 252 18.78 -6.98 -6.60
CA LEU A 252 19.11 -7.54 -5.27
C LEU A 252 18.59 -6.64 -4.14
N LYS A 253 18.67 -5.31 -4.31
CA LYS A 253 18.09 -4.33 -3.37
C LYS A 253 16.57 -4.45 -3.29
N LYS A 254 15.88 -4.48 -4.44
CA LYS A 254 14.41 -4.65 -4.50
C LYS A 254 13.96 -5.99 -3.91
N GLN A 255 14.75 -7.05 -4.11
CA GLN A 255 14.58 -8.36 -3.48
C GLN A 255 14.70 -8.29 -1.95
N ALA A 256 15.74 -7.62 -1.43
CA ALA A 256 15.97 -7.48 0.00
C ALA A 256 14.91 -6.59 0.68
N GLU A 257 14.47 -5.54 0.00
CA GLU A 257 13.39 -4.65 0.46
C GLU A 257 12.04 -5.38 0.51
N ALA A 258 11.71 -6.20 -0.50
CA ALA A 258 10.53 -7.05 -0.48
C ALA A 258 10.58 -8.09 0.65
N LYS A 259 11.75 -8.68 0.95
CA LYS A 259 11.94 -9.57 2.10
C LYS A 259 11.74 -8.85 3.42
N ARG A 260 12.24 -7.62 3.57
CA ARG A 260 12.02 -6.79 4.78
C ARG A 260 10.55 -6.42 4.98
N ILE A 261 9.81 -6.18 3.89
CA ILE A 261 8.35 -5.91 3.96
C ILE A 261 7.59 -7.18 4.39
N ILE A 262 8.10 -8.37 4.07
CA ILE A 262 7.52 -9.68 4.43
C ILE A 262 7.97 -10.17 5.82
N GLU A 263 9.15 -9.77 6.29
CA GLU A 263 9.72 -10.06 7.64
C GLU A 263 9.03 -9.32 8.80
N LEU A 264 7.84 -8.76 8.57
CA LEU A 264 6.86 -8.56 9.65
C LEU A 264 6.23 -9.94 9.94
N GLU A 265 6.95 -10.72 10.74
CA GLU A 265 6.67 -12.11 11.11
C GLU A 265 5.29 -12.28 11.78
N ASP A 266 4.35 -12.87 11.06
CA ASP A 266 3.21 -13.57 11.65
C ASP A 266 3.52 -15.08 11.60
N GLU A 267 3.76 -15.71 12.75
CA GLU A 267 4.16 -17.13 12.86
C GLU A 267 3.07 -18.14 12.38
N ASN A 268 1.91 -17.65 11.93
CA ASN A 268 0.75 -18.47 11.56
C ASN A 268 0.59 -18.70 10.04
N LEU A 269 1.53 -18.29 9.19
CA LEU A 269 1.44 -18.53 7.75
C LEU A 269 1.91 -19.95 7.39
N THR A 270 1.18 -20.62 6.49
CA THR A 270 1.47 -21.99 6.05
C THR A 270 2.74 -22.06 5.19
N GLU A 271 3.35 -23.25 5.12
CA GLU A 271 4.61 -23.53 4.40
C GLU A 271 4.53 -23.21 2.89
N GLU A 272 3.31 -23.15 2.34
CA GLU A 272 3.01 -22.71 0.97
C GLU A 272 3.08 -21.18 0.78
N GLU A 273 2.80 -20.41 1.83
CA GLU A 273 2.90 -18.94 1.82
C GLU A 273 4.35 -18.46 2.10
N ARG A 274 5.20 -19.37 2.63
CA ARG A 274 6.61 -19.13 2.95
C ARG A 274 7.57 -19.36 1.77
N ASN A 275 7.11 -19.94 0.66
CA ASN A 275 7.98 -20.38 -0.43
C ASN A 275 8.00 -19.35 -1.59
N PRO A 276 9.16 -18.77 -1.96
CA PRO A 276 9.26 -17.73 -2.99
C PRO A 276 9.23 -18.29 -4.43
N VAL A 277 8.14 -18.98 -4.79
CA VAL A 277 7.84 -19.34 -6.18
C VAL A 277 7.26 -18.13 -6.95
N TRP A 278 6.95 -17.04 -6.23
CA TRP A 278 6.29 -15.82 -6.72
C TRP A 278 7.21 -14.84 -7.48
N LEU A 279 8.46 -15.18 -7.80
CA LEU A 279 9.35 -14.26 -8.53
C LEU A 279 9.29 -14.44 -10.06
N ARG A 280 8.45 -15.34 -10.57
CA ARG A 280 8.39 -15.65 -12.01
C ARG A 280 6.96 -15.56 -12.55
N ASP A 281 6.78 -14.67 -13.53
CA ASP A 281 5.72 -14.71 -14.55
C ASP A 281 4.26 -14.39 -14.15
N LYS A 282 3.47 -14.12 -15.20
CA LYS A 282 2.01 -13.89 -15.27
C LYS A 282 1.13 -14.75 -14.33
N GLY A 283 1.64 -15.86 -13.79
CA GLY A 283 0.93 -16.76 -12.87
C GLY A 283 0.48 -16.11 -11.56
N ASN A 284 1.30 -15.22 -10.98
CA ASN A 284 0.92 -14.53 -9.73
C ASN A 284 -0.23 -13.55 -9.89
N GLN A 285 -0.36 -12.93 -11.06
CA GLN A 285 -1.42 -11.96 -11.30
C GLN A 285 -2.78 -12.64 -11.36
N CYS A 286 -2.84 -13.80 -12.03
CA CYS A 286 -4.02 -14.66 -12.01
C CYS A 286 -4.31 -15.11 -10.57
N TRP A 287 -3.30 -15.57 -9.84
CA TRP A 287 -3.48 -15.99 -8.45
C TRP A 287 -3.99 -14.88 -7.52
N LEU A 288 -3.40 -13.67 -7.56
CA LEU A 288 -3.85 -12.53 -6.76
C LEU A 288 -5.26 -12.08 -7.15
N ARG A 289 -5.57 -12.07 -8.44
CA ARG A 289 -6.93 -11.81 -8.91
C ARG A 289 -7.91 -12.84 -8.37
N ASP A 290 -7.54 -14.12 -8.40
CA ASP A 290 -8.40 -15.22 -7.99
C ASP A 290 -8.57 -15.26 -6.45
N LYS A 291 -7.51 -14.96 -5.69
CA LYS A 291 -7.57 -14.75 -4.23
C LYS A 291 -8.43 -13.54 -3.86
N GLY A 292 -8.30 -12.44 -4.61
CA GLY A 292 -9.22 -11.29 -4.47
C GLY A 292 -10.68 -11.65 -4.76
N ASN A 293 -10.93 -12.51 -5.75
CA ASN A 293 -12.27 -13.01 -6.06
C ASN A 293 -12.81 -13.91 -4.94
N GLU A 294 -11.95 -14.70 -4.29
CA GLU A 294 -12.31 -15.52 -3.14
C GLU A 294 -12.73 -14.66 -1.94
N PHE A 295 -11.95 -13.62 -1.60
CA PHE A 295 -12.34 -12.66 -0.56
C PHE A 295 -13.63 -11.92 -0.88
N PHE A 296 -13.84 -11.55 -2.16
CA PHE A 296 -15.09 -10.95 -2.60
C PHE A 296 -16.29 -11.89 -2.42
N LYS A 297 -16.14 -13.18 -2.75
CA LYS A 297 -17.17 -14.20 -2.52
C LYS A 297 -17.43 -14.45 -1.04
N ALA A 298 -16.39 -14.37 -0.21
CA ALA A 298 -16.49 -14.46 1.25
C ALA A 298 -17.15 -13.22 1.89
N GLY A 299 -17.42 -12.16 1.11
CA GLY A 299 -18.02 -10.92 1.59
C GLY A 299 -17.04 -9.98 2.31
N ASN A 300 -15.75 -10.32 2.35
CA ASN A 300 -14.71 -9.46 2.92
C ASN A 300 -14.18 -8.50 1.84
N TYR A 301 -14.89 -7.39 1.65
CA TYR A 301 -14.58 -6.42 0.61
C TYR A 301 -13.29 -5.62 0.88
N GLU A 302 -12.95 -5.36 2.14
CA GLU A 302 -11.73 -4.63 2.52
C GLU A 302 -10.47 -5.43 2.20
N ALA A 303 -10.43 -6.71 2.59
CA ALA A 303 -9.34 -7.60 2.25
C ALA A 303 -9.22 -7.77 0.72
N ALA A 304 -10.36 -7.89 0.02
CA ALA A 304 -10.37 -7.96 -1.44
C ALA A 304 -9.76 -6.71 -2.09
N VAL A 305 -10.11 -5.50 -1.62
CA VAL A 305 -9.53 -4.23 -2.09
C VAL A 305 -8.02 -4.20 -1.89
N ASN A 306 -7.52 -4.65 -0.73
CA ASN A 306 -6.10 -4.71 -0.46
C ASN A 306 -5.39 -5.65 -1.45
N VAL A 307 -5.89 -6.87 -1.63
CA VAL A 307 -5.33 -7.85 -2.56
C VAL A 307 -5.34 -7.33 -4.00
N TYR A 308 -6.43 -6.72 -4.46
CA TYR A 308 -6.47 -6.10 -5.78
C TYR A 308 -5.50 -4.92 -5.92
N SER A 309 -5.33 -4.13 -4.86
CA SER A 309 -4.38 -3.02 -4.86
C SER A 309 -2.94 -3.51 -4.91
N HIS A 310 -2.62 -4.65 -4.27
CA HIS A 310 -1.34 -5.33 -4.44
C HIS A 310 -1.17 -5.86 -5.87
N ALA A 311 -2.19 -6.48 -6.45
CA ALA A 311 -2.15 -6.95 -7.84
C ALA A 311 -1.88 -5.80 -8.84
N LEU A 312 -2.49 -4.64 -8.59
CA LEU A 312 -2.32 -3.43 -9.42
C LEU A 312 -0.96 -2.76 -9.21
N ARG A 313 -0.36 -2.87 -8.02
CA ARG A 313 1.03 -2.43 -7.78
C ARG A 313 2.04 -3.25 -8.60
N LEU A 314 1.79 -4.54 -8.77
CA LEU A 314 2.64 -5.41 -9.59
C LEU A 314 2.43 -5.14 -11.09
N ASN A 315 1.19 -4.95 -11.51
CA ASN A 315 0.87 -4.63 -12.89
C ASN A 315 -0.39 -3.76 -13.00
N ASN A 316 -0.19 -2.53 -13.48
CA ASN A 316 -1.23 -1.53 -13.65
C ASN A 316 -2.03 -1.68 -14.96
N THR A 317 -1.73 -2.66 -15.82
CA THR A 317 -2.43 -2.82 -17.11
C THR A 317 -3.63 -3.75 -17.03
N LEU A 318 -3.96 -4.29 -15.84
CA LEU A 318 -5.02 -5.29 -15.70
C LEU A 318 -6.37 -4.66 -15.37
N TYR A 319 -7.17 -4.46 -16.42
CA TYR A 319 -8.54 -3.96 -16.32
C TYR A 319 -9.43 -4.81 -15.39
N SER A 320 -9.20 -6.13 -15.32
CA SER A 320 -10.02 -7.04 -14.49
C SER A 320 -9.89 -6.74 -13.00
N CYS A 321 -8.69 -6.36 -12.54
CA CYS A 321 -8.48 -6.00 -11.14
C CYS A 321 -9.10 -4.65 -10.81
N TYR A 322 -8.97 -3.64 -11.69
CA TYR A 322 -9.67 -2.37 -11.53
C TYR A 322 -11.18 -2.54 -11.48
N SER A 323 -11.74 -3.31 -12.43
CA SER A 323 -13.17 -3.58 -12.46
C SER A 323 -13.64 -4.25 -11.16
N ASN A 324 -12.95 -5.30 -10.69
CA ASN A 324 -13.33 -6.01 -9.48
C ASN A 324 -13.13 -5.18 -8.20
N ARG A 325 -12.08 -4.35 -8.14
CA ARG A 325 -11.87 -3.40 -7.04
C ARG A 325 -12.99 -2.35 -7.00
N ALA A 326 -13.44 -1.85 -8.16
CA ALA A 326 -14.61 -0.98 -8.25
C ALA A 326 -15.88 -1.65 -7.69
N ALA A 327 -16.09 -2.94 -7.96
CA ALA A 327 -17.21 -3.69 -7.38
C ALA A 327 -17.15 -3.76 -5.85
N CYS A 328 -15.95 -3.96 -5.28
CA CYS A 328 -15.74 -3.93 -3.84
C CYS A 328 -16.07 -2.54 -3.27
N HIS A 329 -15.56 -1.48 -3.91
CA HIS A 329 -15.84 -0.11 -3.51
C HIS A 329 -17.32 0.24 -3.55
N LEU A 330 -18.06 -0.24 -4.56
CA LEU A 330 -19.51 -0.07 -4.65
C LEU A 330 -20.22 -0.74 -3.46
N LYS A 331 -19.82 -1.96 -3.08
CA LYS A 331 -20.37 -2.66 -1.91
C LYS A 331 -20.03 -1.97 -0.58
N MET A 332 -18.85 -1.35 -0.50
CA MET A 332 -18.41 -0.56 0.65
C MET A 332 -18.97 0.87 0.67
N ARG A 333 -19.79 1.27 -0.32
CA ARG A 333 -20.28 2.66 -0.50
C ARG A 333 -19.18 3.72 -0.71
N ASN A 334 -18.02 3.31 -1.18
CA ASN A 334 -16.92 4.20 -1.57
C ASN A 334 -17.08 4.64 -3.04
N PHE A 335 -18.09 5.46 -3.32
CA PHE A 335 -18.51 5.76 -4.70
C PHE A 335 -17.46 6.51 -5.52
N PHE A 336 -16.74 7.49 -4.94
CA PHE A 336 -15.67 8.22 -5.64
C PHE A 336 -14.56 7.29 -6.15
N LYS A 337 -14.06 6.39 -5.29
CA LYS A 337 -13.02 5.41 -5.67
C LYS A 337 -13.55 4.39 -6.69
N CYS A 338 -14.83 4.02 -6.59
CA CYS A 338 -15.48 3.17 -7.59
C CYS A 338 -15.47 3.83 -8.98
N ILE A 339 -15.79 5.13 -9.07
CA ILE A 339 -15.80 5.88 -10.32
C ILE A 339 -14.40 5.97 -10.93
N GLU A 340 -13.39 6.26 -10.11
CA GLU A 340 -11.99 6.31 -10.53
C GLU A 340 -11.53 4.96 -11.12
N ASP A 341 -11.75 3.87 -10.39
CA ASP A 341 -11.36 2.53 -10.80
C ASP A 341 -12.11 2.04 -12.05
N ALA A 342 -13.42 2.30 -12.12
CA ALA A 342 -14.22 1.93 -13.27
C ALA A 342 -13.82 2.74 -14.52
N SER A 343 -13.47 4.02 -14.36
CA SER A 343 -12.97 4.86 -15.46
C SER A 343 -11.60 4.38 -15.94
N ARG A 344 -10.69 4.06 -15.04
CA ARG A 344 -9.38 3.48 -15.39
C ARG A 344 -9.53 2.13 -16.10
N ALA A 345 -10.47 1.30 -15.66
CA ALA A 345 -10.77 0.03 -16.35
C ALA A 345 -11.27 0.26 -17.78
N LEU A 346 -12.13 1.26 -18.00
CA LEU A 346 -12.63 1.61 -19.33
C LEU A 346 -11.54 2.18 -20.25
N GLU A 347 -10.62 3.00 -19.72
CA GLU A 347 -9.44 3.48 -20.47
C GLU A 347 -8.58 2.32 -20.99
N LEU A 348 -8.36 1.29 -20.15
CA LEU A 348 -7.59 0.11 -20.50
C LEU A 348 -8.32 -0.84 -21.47
N LEU A 349 -9.63 -0.67 -21.64
CA LEU A 349 -10.47 -1.50 -22.52
C LEU A 349 -10.62 -0.90 -23.93
N VAL A 350 -9.75 0.04 -24.29
CA VAL A 350 -9.65 0.62 -25.64
C VAL A 350 -8.57 -0.13 -26.44
N PRO A 351 -8.84 -0.59 -27.68
CA PRO A 351 -10.04 -0.38 -28.49
C PRO A 351 -11.24 -1.25 -28.07
N ALA A 352 -12.43 -0.74 -28.35
CA ALA A 352 -13.70 -1.45 -28.15
C ALA A 352 -13.81 -2.65 -29.09
N VAL A 353 -13.59 -3.86 -28.56
CA VAL A 353 -13.72 -5.11 -29.32
C VAL A 353 -14.89 -5.96 -28.78
N PRO A 354 -15.48 -6.86 -29.58
CA PRO A 354 -16.54 -7.75 -29.08
C PRO A 354 -16.10 -8.61 -27.90
N GLN A 355 -14.84 -9.06 -27.88
CA GLN A 355 -14.30 -9.91 -26.81
C GLN A 355 -14.25 -9.23 -25.43
N ASN A 356 -14.20 -7.90 -25.40
CA ASN A 356 -14.14 -7.13 -24.17
C ASN A 356 -15.46 -6.40 -23.87
N ALA A 357 -16.51 -6.64 -24.67
CA ALA A 357 -17.84 -6.07 -24.52
C ALA A 357 -18.43 -6.29 -23.12
N ASP A 358 -18.40 -7.54 -22.63
CA ASP A 358 -18.92 -7.89 -21.30
C ASP A 358 -18.21 -7.15 -20.16
N ASN A 359 -16.90 -6.95 -20.30
CA ASN A 359 -16.10 -6.25 -19.29
C ASN A 359 -16.38 -4.75 -19.31
N ARG A 360 -16.52 -4.16 -20.51
CA ARG A 360 -16.94 -2.77 -20.67
C ARG A 360 -18.35 -2.54 -20.12
N LEU A 361 -19.28 -3.44 -20.43
CA LEU A 361 -20.65 -3.43 -19.88
C LEU A 361 -20.62 -3.37 -18.35
N LYS A 362 -19.89 -4.29 -17.70
CA LYS A 362 -19.76 -4.31 -16.23
C LYS A 362 -19.17 -3.01 -15.67
N CYS A 363 -18.19 -2.41 -16.35
CA CYS A 363 -17.57 -1.17 -15.89
C CYS A 363 -18.54 0.02 -16.02
N HIS A 364 -19.26 0.14 -17.15
CA HIS A 364 -20.29 1.16 -17.33
C HIS A 364 -21.39 1.04 -16.28
N VAL A 365 -21.90 -0.17 -16.03
CA VAL A 365 -22.93 -0.39 -15.00
C VAL A 365 -22.42 -0.01 -13.61
N ARG A 366 -21.21 -0.45 -13.23
CA ARG A 366 -20.62 -0.13 -11.91
C ARG A 366 -20.42 1.37 -11.73
N ARG A 367 -19.93 2.07 -12.76
CA ARG A 367 -19.72 3.52 -12.74
C ARG A 367 -21.04 4.29 -12.71
N GLY A 368 -22.00 3.91 -13.57
CA GLY A 368 -23.33 4.50 -13.62
C GLY A 368 -24.09 4.32 -12.31
N THR A 369 -24.05 3.13 -11.70
CA THR A 369 -24.64 2.91 -10.37
C THR A 369 -23.97 3.80 -9.31
N ALA A 370 -22.64 3.95 -9.34
CA ALA A 370 -21.94 4.82 -8.39
C ALA A 370 -22.32 6.31 -8.58
N PHE A 371 -22.49 6.78 -9.81
CA PHE A 371 -22.99 8.13 -10.09
C PHE A 371 -24.42 8.33 -9.59
N CYS A 372 -25.32 7.38 -9.82
CA CYS A 372 -26.70 7.47 -9.29
C CYS A 372 -26.74 7.48 -7.76
N GLN A 373 -25.83 6.76 -7.08
CA GLN A 373 -25.71 6.81 -5.61
C GLN A 373 -25.13 8.12 -5.08
N LEU A 374 -24.45 8.89 -5.93
CA LEU A 374 -23.99 10.25 -5.66
C LEU A 374 -24.97 11.33 -6.15
N GLU A 375 -26.19 10.94 -6.55
CA GLU A 375 -27.23 11.84 -7.09
C GLU A 375 -26.82 12.53 -8.41
N MET A 376 -25.77 12.03 -9.07
CA MET A 376 -25.33 12.46 -10.40
C MET A 376 -26.06 11.65 -11.47
N TYR A 377 -27.37 11.87 -11.59
CA TYR A 377 -28.24 11.03 -12.42
C TYR A 377 -27.98 11.18 -13.93
N VAL A 378 -27.55 12.37 -14.39
CA VAL A 378 -27.28 12.64 -15.81
C VAL A 378 -26.08 11.83 -16.31
N GLU A 379 -24.97 11.87 -15.58
CA GLU A 379 -23.77 11.09 -15.86
C GLU A 379 -24.04 9.59 -15.71
N GLY A 380 -24.81 9.22 -14.67
CA GLY A 380 -25.28 7.85 -14.50
C GLY A 380 -26.05 7.33 -15.71
N LEU A 381 -27.02 8.12 -16.21
CA LEU A 381 -27.82 7.75 -17.37
C LEU A 381 -26.97 7.56 -18.63
N GLN A 382 -25.96 8.40 -18.85
CA GLN A 382 -25.03 8.24 -19.98
C GLN A 382 -24.29 6.90 -19.94
N ASP A 383 -23.86 6.46 -18.76
CA ASP A 383 -23.22 5.15 -18.58
C ASP A 383 -24.21 3.99 -18.78
N TYR A 384 -25.45 4.10 -18.31
CA TYR A 384 -26.48 3.10 -18.57
C TYR A 384 -26.87 3.02 -20.05
N GLU A 385 -26.93 4.14 -20.77
CA GLU A 385 -27.14 4.17 -22.22
C GLU A 385 -25.96 3.55 -22.97
N ALA A 386 -24.72 3.80 -22.54
CA ALA A 386 -23.53 3.17 -23.09
C ALA A 386 -23.56 1.64 -22.85
N ALA A 387 -24.03 1.19 -21.68
CA ALA A 387 -24.22 -0.22 -21.39
C ALA A 387 -25.31 -0.86 -22.28
N LEU A 388 -26.46 -0.19 -22.48
CA LEU A 388 -27.53 -0.65 -23.36
C LEU A 388 -27.12 -0.74 -24.83
N LYS A 389 -26.17 0.09 -25.30
CA LYS A 389 -25.59 -0.04 -26.64
C LYS A 389 -24.77 -1.32 -26.80
N ILE A 390 -24.19 -1.85 -25.71
CA ILE A 390 -23.42 -3.10 -25.71
C ILE A 390 -24.35 -4.31 -25.60
N ASP A 391 -25.31 -4.27 -24.68
CA ASP A 391 -26.31 -5.33 -24.48
C ASP A 391 -27.76 -4.76 -24.54
N PRO A 392 -28.35 -4.66 -25.75
CA PRO A 392 -29.68 -4.08 -25.93
C PRO A 392 -30.83 -4.93 -25.36
N ASN A 393 -30.60 -6.22 -25.16
CA ASN A 393 -31.62 -7.19 -24.76
C ASN A 393 -31.80 -7.28 -23.24
N ASN A 394 -30.99 -6.55 -22.47
CA ASN A 394 -31.06 -6.58 -21.01
C ASN A 394 -32.24 -5.76 -20.47
N GLU A 395 -33.30 -6.46 -20.08
CA GLU A 395 -34.51 -5.84 -19.52
C GLU A 395 -34.24 -5.08 -18.21
N GLN A 396 -33.31 -5.57 -17.36
CA GLN A 396 -32.99 -4.92 -16.09
C GLN A 396 -32.33 -3.55 -16.32
N LEU A 397 -31.35 -3.48 -17.23
CA LEU A 397 -30.70 -2.21 -17.57
C LEU A 397 -31.67 -1.21 -18.18
N ARG A 398 -32.64 -1.69 -18.99
CA ARG A 398 -33.68 -0.84 -19.57
C ARG A 398 -34.56 -0.25 -18.48
N ALA A 399 -35.07 -1.10 -17.58
CA ALA A 399 -35.88 -0.66 -16.45
C ALA A 399 -35.13 0.32 -15.54
N ASP A 400 -33.85 0.07 -15.25
CA ASP A 400 -33.05 0.98 -14.43
C ASP A 400 -32.80 2.32 -15.13
N SER A 401 -32.55 2.32 -16.44
CA SER A 401 -32.43 3.56 -17.22
C SER A 401 -33.73 4.38 -17.25
N GLU A 402 -34.89 3.72 -17.34
CA GLU A 402 -36.21 4.37 -17.30
C GLU A 402 -36.49 4.99 -15.93
N LYS A 403 -36.15 4.30 -14.84
CA LYS A 403 -36.23 4.86 -13.48
C LYS A 403 -35.38 6.11 -13.34
N ILE A 404 -34.13 6.08 -13.82
CA ILE A 404 -33.23 7.24 -13.77
C ILE A 404 -33.81 8.40 -14.59
N ARG A 405 -34.37 8.15 -15.79
CA ARG A 405 -35.05 9.18 -16.59
C ARG A 405 -36.22 9.81 -15.85
N HIS A 406 -37.04 9.00 -15.17
CA HIS A 406 -38.16 9.51 -14.38
C HIS A 406 -37.68 10.40 -13.22
N ILE A 407 -36.61 10.00 -12.51
CA ILE A 407 -36.01 10.81 -11.44
C ILE A 407 -35.55 12.17 -11.97
N ILE A 408 -34.82 12.18 -13.09
CA ILE A 408 -34.36 13.42 -13.73
C ILE A 408 -35.55 14.31 -14.11
N GLN A 409 -36.61 13.74 -14.71
CA GLN A 409 -37.81 14.49 -15.06
C GLN A 409 -38.50 15.10 -13.83
N THR A 410 -38.59 14.36 -12.71
CA THR A 410 -39.18 14.89 -11.48
C THR A 410 -38.36 16.01 -10.84
N GLU A 411 -37.02 15.92 -10.90
CA GLU A 411 -36.13 16.96 -10.37
C GLU A 411 -36.17 18.23 -11.22
N THR A 412 -36.36 18.13 -12.54
CA THR A 412 -36.45 19.31 -13.42
C THR A 412 -37.76 20.08 -13.30
N VAL A 413 -38.81 19.46 -12.74
CA VAL A 413 -40.15 20.04 -12.60
C VAL A 413 -40.39 20.62 -11.20
N SER A 414 -39.53 20.27 -10.24
CA SER A 414 -39.53 20.82 -8.87
C SER A 414 -38.65 22.06 -8.79
#